data_AF-A0A833TDZ6-F1
#
_entry.id   AF-A0A833TDZ6-F1
#
_cell.length_a   1.000
_cell.length_b   1.000
_cell.length_c   1.000
_cell.angle_alpha   90.00
_cell.angle_beta   90.00
_cell.angle_gamma   90.00
#
_symmetry.space_group_name_H-M   'P 1'
#
loop_
_entity.id
_entity.type
_entity.pdbx_description
1 polymer ?
#
loop_
_entity_poly.entity_id
_entity_poly.type
_entity_poly.pdbx_seq_one_letter_code
_entity_poly.pdbx_strand_id
1 'polypeptide(L)'
;MPTHNDKKCRRCSCRNKACQRRKVEQRRQAKSLIPHASFLLIPCSRAHRRRQHEMDAGEELQPDEIIVDSEDLQVMRDSVDKMHQQLSRGLRDIQEIRDLVKQAAAQREREQREMDTHKIITEANSTSR
;
A
#
# COMPACT_ATOMS: atom_id res chain seq x y z
N MET A 1 10.37 -35.42 -16.49
CA MET A 1 10.65 -34.15 -15.78
C MET A 1 9.34 -33.38 -15.66
N PRO A 2 8.76 -33.19 -14.46
CA PRO A 2 7.44 -32.58 -14.34
C PRO A 2 7.52 -31.08 -14.68
N THR A 3 6.74 -30.67 -15.68
CA THR A 3 6.63 -29.29 -16.14
C THR A 3 5.94 -28.46 -15.07
N HIS A 4 6.68 -27.46 -14.56
CA HIS A 4 6.23 -26.63 -13.45
C HIS A 4 5.22 -25.58 -13.95
N ASN A 5 3.94 -25.75 -13.60
CA ASN A 5 2.88 -24.85 -14.02
C ASN A 5 2.87 -23.57 -13.15
N ASP A 6 3.36 -22.47 -13.73
CA ASP A 6 3.58 -21.18 -13.06
C ASP A 6 2.32 -20.58 -12.40
N LYS A 7 1.12 -20.88 -12.93
CA LYS A 7 -0.13 -20.33 -12.40
C LYS A 7 -0.49 -20.85 -11.00
N LYS A 8 0.03 -22.02 -10.60
CA LYS A 8 -0.20 -22.63 -9.27
C LYS A 8 0.87 -22.28 -8.22
N CYS A 9 1.96 -21.58 -8.57
CA CYS A 9 3.11 -21.36 -7.65
C CYS A 9 2.90 -20.27 -6.59
N ARG A 10 1.77 -19.54 -6.56
CA ARG A 10 1.58 -18.42 -5.59
C ARG A 10 1.59 -18.86 -4.12
N ARG A 11 1.30 -20.14 -3.82
CA ARG A 11 1.36 -20.74 -2.46
C ARG A 11 2.21 -22.01 -2.38
N CYS A 12 3.04 -22.33 -3.39
CA CYS A 12 3.81 -23.59 -3.30
C CYS A 12 4.83 -23.54 -2.15
N SER A 13 4.99 -24.66 -1.45
CA SER A 13 6.15 -25.01 -0.62
C SER A 13 7.22 -25.77 -1.43
N CYS A 14 7.19 -25.62 -2.75
CA CYS A 14 8.09 -26.31 -3.67
C CYS A 14 9.55 -25.86 -3.47
N ARG A 15 10.45 -26.83 -3.37
CA ARG A 15 11.91 -26.63 -3.19
C ARG A 15 12.66 -26.25 -4.47
N ASN A 16 11.93 -25.91 -5.54
CA ASN A 16 12.54 -25.55 -6.82
C ASN A 16 13.26 -24.19 -6.70
N LYS A 17 14.54 -24.16 -7.08
CA LYS A 17 15.41 -22.97 -7.02
C LYS A 17 14.81 -21.78 -7.78
N ALA A 18 14.07 -22.01 -8.87
CA ALA A 18 13.44 -20.93 -9.66
C ALA A 18 12.30 -20.23 -8.90
N CYS A 19 11.40 -20.96 -8.22
CA CYS A 19 10.31 -20.34 -7.46
C CYS A 19 10.85 -19.68 -6.16
N GLN A 20 11.96 -20.18 -5.59
CA GLN A 20 12.67 -19.49 -4.49
C GLN A 20 13.25 -18.14 -4.93
N ARG A 21 13.95 -18.09 -6.07
CA ARG A 21 14.48 -16.82 -6.62
C ARG A 21 13.37 -15.81 -6.88
N ARG A 22 12.27 -16.22 -7.51
CA ARG A 22 11.09 -15.37 -7.74
C ARG A 22 10.50 -14.80 -6.44
N LYS A 23 10.40 -15.59 -5.37
CA LYS A 23 9.93 -15.12 -4.05
C LYS A 23 10.89 -14.10 -3.41
N VAL A 24 12.20 -14.26 -3.58
CA VAL A 24 13.19 -13.29 -3.09
C VAL A 24 13.10 -11.99 -3.87
N GLU A 25 12.96 -12.06 -5.20
CA GLU A 25 12.77 -10.90 -6.08
C GLU A 25 11.52 -10.09 -5.68
N GLN A 26 10.38 -10.77 -5.50
CA GLN A 26 9.15 -10.13 -5.04
C GLN A 26 9.29 -9.48 -3.66
N ARG A 27 10.01 -10.12 -2.72
CA ARG A 27 10.29 -9.52 -1.41
C ARG A 27 11.20 -8.29 -1.52
N ARG A 28 12.13 -8.26 -2.47
CA ARG A 28 12.98 -7.09 -2.73
C ARG A 28 12.17 -5.93 -3.31
N GLN A 29 11.29 -6.21 -4.28
CA GLN A 29 10.38 -5.22 -4.86
C GLN A 29 9.34 -4.70 -3.85
N ALA A 30 8.83 -5.58 -2.98
CA ALA A 30 7.97 -5.15 -1.88
C ALA A 30 8.74 -4.23 -0.90
N LYS A 31 9.99 -4.55 -0.59
CA LYS A 31 10.83 -3.70 0.29
C LYS A 31 11.18 -2.33 -0.31
N SER A 32 11.34 -2.21 -1.62
CA SER A 32 11.61 -0.92 -2.27
C SER A 32 10.39 0.01 -2.33
N LEU A 33 9.18 -0.52 -2.12
CA LEU A 33 7.94 0.25 -2.03
C LEU A 33 7.55 0.63 -0.58
N ILE A 34 8.29 0.13 0.42
CA ILE A 34 8.14 0.44 1.84
C ILE A 34 9.21 1.43 2.33
N PRO A 35 9.40 2.61 1.69
CA PRO A 35 9.93 3.77 2.44
C PRO A 35 8.80 4.62 3.04
N HIS A 36 7.66 4.71 2.35
CA HIS A 36 6.57 5.64 2.69
C HIS A 36 5.35 5.00 3.37
N ALA A 37 5.34 3.69 3.56
CA ALA A 37 4.22 2.93 4.12
C ALA A 37 4.50 2.33 5.51
N SER A 38 5.46 2.89 6.26
CA SER A 38 5.78 2.48 7.63
C SER A 38 4.58 2.60 8.59
N PHE A 39 3.55 3.37 8.23
CA PHE A 39 2.30 3.48 8.97
C PHE A 39 1.36 2.27 8.83
N LEU A 40 1.57 1.39 7.84
CA LEU A 40 0.76 0.17 7.62
C LEU A 40 1.40 -1.09 8.22
N LEU A 41 2.63 -1.00 8.72
CA LEU A 41 3.30 -2.10 9.37
C LEU A 41 2.88 -2.14 10.84
N ILE A 42 1.82 -2.88 11.12
CA ILE A 42 1.51 -3.35 12.47
C ILE A 42 2.76 -4.08 12.98
N PRO A 43 3.38 -3.67 14.11
CA PRO A 43 4.48 -4.42 14.69
C PRO A 43 3.93 -5.77 15.15
N CYS A 44 4.05 -6.81 14.32
CA CYS A 44 3.93 -8.17 14.82
C CYS A 44 5.15 -8.43 15.70
N SER A 45 5.02 -8.20 16.99
CA SER A 45 5.92 -8.66 18.04
C SER A 45 6.12 -10.16 17.90
N ARG A 46 7.16 -10.55 17.15
CA ARG A 46 7.63 -11.93 17.08
C ARG A 46 8.28 -12.28 18.41
N ALA A 47 7.49 -12.78 19.34
CA ALA A 47 8.00 -13.40 20.54
C ALA A 47 7.11 -14.56 20.99
N HIS A 48 6.90 -15.57 20.13
CA HIS A 48 6.64 -16.91 20.64
C HIS A 48 7.38 -17.94 19.79
N ARG A 49 8.52 -18.39 20.33
CA ARG A 49 9.14 -19.65 19.95
C ARG A 49 8.09 -20.74 20.15
N ARG A 50 7.60 -21.33 19.06
CA ARG A 50 6.89 -22.61 19.10
C ARG A 50 7.84 -23.67 19.66
N ARG A 51 7.75 -23.98 20.95
CA ARG A 51 8.09 -25.32 21.44
C ARG A 51 7.02 -26.25 20.88
N GLN A 52 7.47 -27.30 20.23
CA GLN A 52 6.63 -28.45 19.89
C GLN A 52 6.21 -29.07 21.22
N HIS A 53 4.94 -28.98 21.57
CA HIS A 53 4.33 -29.91 22.52
C HIS A 53 3.37 -30.80 21.74
N GLU A 54 3.59 -32.10 21.91
CA GLU A 54 2.75 -33.19 21.46
C GLU A 54 1.31 -32.94 21.93
N MET A 55 0.34 -33.18 21.05
CA MET A 55 -1.07 -33.08 21.40
C MET A 55 -1.41 -34.25 22.31
N ASP A 56 -1.44 -34.01 23.62
CA ASP A 56 -2.19 -34.84 24.54
C ASP A 56 -3.64 -34.38 24.54
N ALA A 57 -4.53 -35.30 24.18
CA ALA A 57 -5.95 -35.05 24.01
C ALA A 57 -6.62 -35.08 25.39
N GLY A 58 -6.74 -33.92 26.05
CA GLY A 58 -7.44 -33.89 27.34
C GLY A 58 -7.47 -32.60 28.15
N GLU A 59 -6.80 -31.52 27.74
CA GLU A 59 -6.92 -30.24 28.46
C GLU A 59 -8.03 -29.38 27.85
N GLU A 60 -9.13 -29.21 28.61
CA GLU A 60 -9.99 -28.05 28.47
C GLU A 60 -9.10 -26.81 28.41
N LEU A 61 -9.10 -26.12 27.26
CA LEU A 61 -8.48 -24.81 27.13
C LEU A 61 -9.21 -23.89 28.11
N GLN A 62 -8.65 -23.75 29.32
CA GLN A 62 -8.97 -22.67 30.24
C GLN A 62 -8.99 -21.40 29.40
N PRO A 63 -10.08 -20.60 29.41
CA PRO A 63 -10.06 -19.33 28.73
C PRO A 63 -8.92 -18.52 29.35
N ASP A 64 -7.84 -18.30 28.59
CA ASP A 64 -6.80 -17.37 28.97
C ASP A 64 -7.49 -16.02 29.21
N GLU A 65 -7.75 -15.70 30.47
CA GLU A 65 -8.35 -14.43 30.86
C GLU A 65 -7.35 -13.33 30.53
N ILE A 66 -7.55 -12.68 29.38
CA ILE A 66 -6.79 -11.49 28.99
C ILE A 66 -7.27 -10.36 29.89
N ILE A 67 -6.54 -10.13 30.97
CA ILE A 67 -6.76 -8.99 31.85
C ILE A 67 -6.28 -7.74 31.11
N VAL A 68 -7.22 -6.98 30.56
CA VAL A 68 -6.94 -5.67 29.94
C VAL A 68 -6.82 -4.65 31.07
N ASP A 69 -5.64 -4.08 31.24
CA ASP A 69 -5.41 -3.06 32.26
C ASP A 69 -5.64 -1.63 31.73
N SER A 70 -5.51 -0.65 32.61
CA SER A 70 -5.70 0.75 32.24
C SER A 70 -4.62 1.28 31.29
N GLU A 71 -3.42 0.70 31.30
CA GLU A 71 -2.32 1.08 30.41
C GLU A 71 -2.62 0.60 28.99
N ASP A 72 -3.11 -0.63 28.85
CA ASP A 72 -3.57 -1.17 27.56
C ASP A 72 -4.66 -0.28 26.95
N LEU A 73 -5.64 0.14 27.76
CA LEU A 73 -6.69 1.04 27.30
C LEU A 73 -6.16 2.42 26.90
N GLN A 74 -5.11 2.91 27.56
CA GLN A 74 -4.48 4.18 27.20
C GLN A 74 -3.72 4.05 25.88
N VAL A 75 -2.95 2.98 25.70
CA VAL A 75 -2.22 2.70 24.45
C VAL A 75 -3.20 2.55 23.28
N MET A 76 -4.33 1.88 23.49
CA MET A 76 -5.38 1.76 22.49
C MET A 76 -5.97 3.12 22.11
N ARG A 77 -6.27 3.99 23.09
CA ARG A 77 -6.77 5.35 22.84
C ARG A 77 -5.77 6.18 22.05
N ASP A 78 -4.51 6.22 22.51
CA ASP A 78 -3.45 6.97 21.85
C ASP A 78 -3.22 6.49 20.41
N SER A 79 -3.37 5.18 20.18
CA SER A 79 -3.27 4.58 18.84
C SER A 79 -4.43 5.03 17.94
N VAL A 80 -5.65 5.03 18.46
CA VAL A 80 -6.84 5.52 17.73
C VAL A 80 -6.72 7.02 17.43
N ASP A 81 -6.24 7.81 18.37
CA ASP A 81 -6.04 9.25 18.19
C ASP A 81 -5.00 9.54 17.10
N LYS A 82 -3.88 8.79 17.10
CA LYS A 82 -2.87 8.88 16.03
C LYS A 82 -3.45 8.49 14.67
N MET A 83 -4.23 7.42 14.59
CA MET A 83 -4.90 7.03 13.34
C MET A 83 -5.86 8.12 12.86
N HIS A 84 -6.66 8.70 13.77
CA HIS A 84 -7.59 9.78 13.43
C HIS A 84 -6.84 11.00 12.88
N GLN A 85 -5.77 11.43 13.55
CA GLN A 85 -4.95 12.55 13.08
C GLN A 85 -4.31 12.30 11.72
N GLN A 86 -3.82 11.08 11.48
CA GLN A 86 -3.27 10.69 10.18
C GLN A 86 -4.32 10.73 9.08
N LEU A 87 -5.52 10.19 9.34
CA LEU A 87 -6.64 10.24 8.38
C LEU A 87 -7.06 11.68 8.09
N SER A 88 -7.19 12.52 9.11
CA SER A 88 -7.53 13.94 8.92
C SER A 88 -6.49 14.68 8.08
N ARG A 89 -5.19 14.41 8.29
CA ARG A 89 -4.12 14.98 7.47
C ARG A 89 -4.21 14.48 6.03
N GLY A 90 -4.28 13.17 5.83
CA GLY A 90 -4.37 12.58 4.49
C GLY A 90 -5.57 13.08 3.69
N LEU A 91 -6.72 13.31 4.33
CA LEU A 91 -7.90 13.89 3.65
C LEU A 91 -7.66 15.33 3.20
N ARG A 92 -6.94 16.14 3.97
CA ARG A 92 -6.56 17.50 3.57
C ARG A 92 -5.58 17.47 2.40
N ASP A 93 -4.56 16.62 2.45
CA ASP A 93 -3.56 16.48 1.39
C ASP A 93 -4.22 16.03 0.07
N ILE A 94 -5.16 15.08 0.13
CA ILE A 94 -5.94 14.64 -1.04
C ILE A 94 -6.73 15.79 -1.64
N GLN A 95 -7.33 16.63 -0.79
CA GLN A 95 -8.10 17.78 -1.25
C GLN A 95 -7.19 18.83 -1.91
N GLU A 96 -6.02 19.11 -1.34
CA GLU A 96 -5.02 20.00 -1.93
C GLU A 96 -4.54 19.50 -3.31
N ILE A 97 -4.18 18.22 -3.40
CA ILE A 97 -3.76 17.60 -4.67
C ILE A 97 -4.87 17.70 -5.72
N ARG A 98 -6.13 17.45 -5.32
CA ARG A 98 -7.28 17.57 -6.22
C ARG A 98 -7.41 18.98 -6.78
N ASP A 99 -7.21 20.00 -5.95
CA ASP A 99 -7.32 21.39 -6.36
C ASP A 99 -6.17 21.78 -7.29
N LEU A 100 -4.94 21.33 -7.00
CA LEU A 100 -3.79 21.49 -7.91
C LEU A 100 -4.02 20.82 -9.26
N VAL A 101 -4.55 19.60 -9.29
CA VAL A 101 -4.86 18.87 -10.53
C VAL A 101 -5.94 19.61 -11.33
N LYS A 102 -6.98 20.14 -10.68
CA LYS A 102 -7.99 20.96 -11.36
C LYS A 102 -7.39 22.23 -11.97
N GLN A 103 -6.51 22.92 -11.23
CA GLN A 103 -5.84 24.11 -11.74
C GLN A 103 -4.95 23.78 -12.94
N ALA A 104 -4.15 22.72 -12.86
CA ALA A 104 -3.30 22.27 -13.96
C ALA A 104 -4.13 21.86 -15.20
N ALA A 105 -5.25 21.17 -15.00
CA ALA A 105 -6.15 20.81 -16.09
C ALA A 105 -6.77 22.06 -16.76
N ALA A 106 -7.26 23.02 -15.95
CA ALA A 106 -7.82 24.27 -16.46
C ALA A 106 -6.77 25.13 -17.18
N GLN A 107 -5.53 25.15 -16.68
CA GLN A 107 -4.42 25.84 -17.34
C GLN A 107 -4.11 25.20 -18.70
N ARG A 108 -3.98 23.88 -18.75
CA ARG A 108 -3.75 23.14 -20.00
C ARG A 108 -4.86 23.39 -21.02
N GLU A 109 -6.11 23.46 -20.59
CA GLU A 109 -7.24 23.75 -21.48
C GLU A 109 -7.17 25.17 -22.06
N ARG A 110 -6.74 26.15 -21.26
CA ARG A 110 -6.51 27.53 -21.74
C ARG A 110 -5.37 27.59 -22.76
N GLU A 111 -4.22 27.00 -22.42
CA GLU A 111 -3.06 26.93 -23.31
C GLU A 111 -3.43 26.26 -24.64
N GLN A 112 -4.21 25.17 -24.61
CA GLN A 112 -4.67 24.50 -25.83
C GLN A 112 -5.54 25.43 -26.70
N ARG A 113 -6.48 26.16 -26.09
CA ARG A 113 -7.33 27.13 -26.83
C ARG A 113 -6.51 28.27 -27.43
N GLU A 114 -5.51 28.76 -26.71
CA GLU A 114 -4.59 29.79 -27.22
C GLU A 114 -3.77 29.26 -28.40
N MET A 115 -3.27 28.02 -28.33
CA MET A 115 -2.58 27.38 -29.44
C MET A 115 -3.47 27.18 -30.67
N ASP A 116 -4.71 26.72 -30.46
CA ASP A 116 -5.67 26.49 -31.53
C ASP A 116 -6.05 27.81 -32.24
N THR A 117 -6.26 28.88 -31.47
CA THR A 117 -6.54 30.22 -32.03
C THR A 117 -5.35 30.79 -32.79
N HIS A 118 -4.13 30.66 -32.27
CA HIS A 118 -2.94 31.05 -32.99
C HIS A 118 -2.77 30.29 -34.30
N LYS A 119 -3.00 28.97 -34.30
CA LYS A 119 -2.93 28.13 -35.49
C LYS A 119 -3.90 28.62 -36.58
N ILE A 120 -5.16 28.88 -36.23
CA ILE A 120 -6.19 29.40 -37.16
C ILE A 120 -5.76 30.73 -37.77
N ILE A 121 -5.19 31.65 -36.97
CA ILE A 121 -4.73 32.96 -37.46
C ILE A 121 -3.56 32.81 -38.44
N THR A 122 -2.58 31.95 -38.13
CA THR A 122 -1.47 31.65 -39.05
C THR A 122 -1.93 31.02 -40.35
N GLU A 123 -2.88 30.06 -40.29
CA GLU A 123 -3.43 29.42 -41.48
C GLU A 123 -4.16 30.45 -42.36
N ALA A 124 -5.05 31.28 -41.79
CA ALA A 124 -5.77 32.32 -42.51
C ALA A 124 -4.85 33.34 -43.22
N ASN A 125 -3.72 33.71 -42.61
CA ASN A 125 -2.73 34.61 -43.20
C ASN A 125 -1.89 33.95 -44.29
N SER A 126 -1.74 32.62 -44.28
CA SER A 126 -0.98 31.88 -45.30
C SER A 126 -1.78 31.63 -46.59
N THR A 127 -3.11 31.54 -46.51
CA THR A 127 -4.00 31.32 -47.67
C THR A 127 -4.35 32.60 -48.45
N SER A 128 -3.95 33.77 -47.94
CA SER A 128 -4.24 35.09 -48.53
C SER A 128 -3.06 35.68 -49.33
N ARG A 129 -2.05 34.87 -49.63
CA ARG A 129 -0.93 35.19 -50.55
C ARG A 129 -0.98 34.29 -51.77
#